data_AF-A0A6B3FQV6-F1
#
_entry.id   AF-A0A6B3FQV6-F1
#
_cell.length_a   1.000
_cell.length_b   1.000
_cell.length_c   1.000
_cell.angle_alpha   90.00
_cell.angle_beta   90.00
_cell.angle_gamma   90.00
#
_symmetry.space_group_name_H-M   'P 1'
#
loop_
_entity.id
_entity.type
_entity.pdbx_description
1 polymer ?
#
loop_
_entity_poly.entity_id
_entity_poly.type
_entity_poly.pdbx_seq_one_letter_code
_entity_poly.pdbx_strand_id
1 'polypeptide(L)'
;FGGDGDGRDADGTIRLRFQSLAWQKESVDANKQLVKEWNAAHPDVQVEYVQGSWDSVHDQLLTSFEGGEAPDIIHDASDDLADFAYGGYLADLRPLLPTRLKADIPEQSWRTTTFGEGVHGVPFLQEPRVLIANTKLLKASGARVPTPERPWSWEEFRQVTKELTGKGRYGIAWPLKEPVSVTLNLGLSGGGQLFHRDGDGKAVLRFQPGDGVVTGTIRDQVNTDGSAARSALGMGGSDALPGFFGGKYAMLPLGFSYRQQIIQQAPEGFDWTVLPMPAGAGGTVQGVSPQTLSVAEESPHKKEAVAFIDFLLRPANMVRLARGDWMLPTGTEALADPSLRSAEHGWAVGAALAGGLRPAPAQAVRGYPEWKDKVATP
;
A
#
# COMPACT_ATOMS: atom_id res chain seq x y z
N PHE A 1 36.59 -18.30 -11.34
CA PHE A 1 37.52 -17.28 -10.83
C PHE A 1 36.77 -16.51 -9.76
N GLY A 2 37.00 -16.86 -8.49
CA GLY A 2 36.41 -16.16 -7.35
C GLY A 2 37.10 -14.81 -7.18
N GLY A 3 36.30 -13.75 -7.12
CA GLY A 3 36.73 -12.40 -6.75
C GLY A 3 36.32 -12.14 -5.30
N ASP A 4 37.23 -11.55 -4.55
CA ASP A 4 37.17 -11.39 -3.10
C ASP A 4 35.92 -10.60 -2.64
N GLY A 5 35.17 -11.22 -1.72
CA GLY A 5 33.86 -10.81 -1.25
C GLY A 5 33.85 -9.69 -0.19
N ASP A 6 34.46 -8.55 -0.49
CA ASP A 6 34.41 -7.36 0.39
C ASP A 6 33.71 -6.15 -0.27
N GLY A 7 33.08 -6.34 -1.44
CA GLY A 7 32.23 -5.35 -2.14
C GLY A 7 32.83 -3.96 -2.40
N ARG A 8 34.15 -3.83 -2.22
CA ARG A 8 34.92 -2.61 -2.46
C ARG A 8 35.54 -2.62 -3.85
N ASP A 9 35.45 -1.48 -4.52
CA ASP A 9 36.16 -1.22 -5.77
C ASP A 9 37.67 -1.17 -5.55
N ALA A 10 38.43 -1.20 -6.65
CA ALA A 10 39.89 -1.07 -6.64
C ALA A 10 40.41 0.22 -5.97
N ASP A 11 39.56 1.23 -5.81
CA ASP A 11 39.85 2.49 -5.11
C ASP A 11 39.41 2.50 -3.62
N GLY A 12 38.82 1.40 -3.14
CA GLY A 12 38.31 1.25 -1.77
C GLY A 12 36.87 1.72 -1.56
N THR A 13 36.19 2.22 -2.60
CA THR A 13 34.80 2.68 -2.52
C THR A 13 33.84 1.51 -2.37
N ILE A 14 32.90 1.61 -1.42
CA ILE A 14 31.79 0.66 -1.30
C ILE A 14 30.71 1.02 -2.32
N ARG A 15 30.27 0.04 -3.12
CA ARG A 15 29.13 0.21 -4.05
C ARG A 15 27.94 -0.63 -3.60
N LEU A 16 26.83 0.05 -3.32
CA LEU A 16 25.56 -0.57 -2.97
C LEU A 16 24.63 -0.57 -4.18
N ARG A 17 23.95 -1.68 -4.45
CA ARG A 17 22.86 -1.73 -5.44
C ARG A 17 21.53 -1.55 -4.74
N PHE A 18 20.82 -0.48 -5.10
CA PHE A 18 19.47 -0.19 -4.61
C PHE A 18 18.46 -0.49 -5.71
N GLN A 19 17.75 -1.61 -5.57
CA GLN A 19 16.59 -1.91 -6.40
C GLN A 19 15.37 -1.15 -5.92
N SER A 20 14.78 -0.34 -6.81
CA SER A 20 13.55 0.39 -6.55
C SER A 20 12.44 -0.02 -7.51
N LEU A 21 11.24 -0.22 -6.97
CA LEU A 21 10.01 -0.47 -7.72
C LEU A 21 9.18 0.80 -7.97
N ALA A 22 9.73 1.98 -7.66
CA ALA A 22 9.13 3.25 -8.06
C ALA A 22 8.89 3.24 -9.58
N TRP A 23 7.65 3.51 -10.01
CA TRP A 23 7.27 3.41 -11.42
C TRP A 23 6.62 4.69 -11.95
N GLN A 24 6.00 5.48 -11.06
CA GLN A 24 5.50 6.81 -11.39
C GLN A 24 6.68 7.73 -11.69
N LYS A 25 6.56 8.56 -12.72
CA LYS A 25 7.65 9.45 -13.14
C LYS A 25 8.17 10.29 -11.97
N GLU A 26 7.27 10.89 -11.20
CA GLU A 26 7.61 11.72 -10.05
C GLU A 26 8.32 10.92 -8.95
N SER A 27 7.92 9.67 -8.69
CA SER A 27 8.60 8.79 -7.73
C SER A 27 9.98 8.33 -8.22
N VAL A 28 10.12 7.95 -9.49
CA VAL A 28 11.41 7.58 -10.10
C VAL A 28 12.38 8.76 -10.02
N ASP A 29 11.92 9.97 -10.38
CA ASP A 29 12.72 11.18 -10.32
C ASP A 29 13.13 11.50 -8.87
N ALA A 30 12.20 11.37 -7.90
CA ALA A 30 12.50 11.58 -6.49
C ALA A 30 13.56 10.60 -5.97
N ASN A 31 13.42 9.30 -6.24
CA ASN A 31 14.38 8.29 -5.81
C ASN A 31 15.77 8.52 -6.43
N LYS A 32 15.86 8.73 -7.75
CA LYS A 32 17.14 8.98 -8.44
C LYS A 32 17.82 10.25 -7.95
N GLN A 33 17.03 11.30 -7.68
CA GLN A 33 17.56 12.54 -7.14
C GLN A 33 18.09 12.36 -5.70
N LEU A 34 17.41 11.57 -4.87
CA LEU A 34 17.89 11.23 -3.52
C LEU A 34 19.17 10.39 -3.55
N VAL A 35 19.27 9.42 -4.47
CA VAL A 35 20.53 8.66 -4.71
C VAL A 35 21.66 9.61 -5.09
N LYS A 36 21.41 10.56 -6.00
CA LYS A 36 22.42 11.57 -6.39
C LYS A 36 22.85 12.45 -5.22
N GLU A 37 21.93 12.89 -4.37
CA GLU A 37 22.21 13.67 -3.17
C GLU A 37 23.06 12.89 -2.16
N TRP A 38 22.74 11.60 -1.95
CA TRP A 38 23.55 10.72 -1.12
C TRP A 38 24.97 10.57 -1.66
N ASN A 39 25.11 10.21 -2.94
CA ASN A 39 26.40 9.96 -3.60
C ASN A 39 27.32 11.19 -3.57
N ALA A 40 26.75 12.39 -3.69
CA ALA A 40 27.51 13.64 -3.60
C ALA A 40 28.05 13.91 -2.18
N ALA A 41 27.35 13.44 -1.15
CA ALA A 41 27.73 13.63 0.26
C ALA A 41 28.57 12.48 0.83
N HIS A 42 28.61 11.31 0.17
CA HIS A 42 29.27 10.10 0.66
C HIS A 42 30.20 9.51 -0.41
N PRO A 43 31.36 10.13 -0.69
CA PRO A 43 32.27 9.66 -1.73
C PRO A 43 32.75 8.21 -1.51
N ASP A 44 32.84 7.78 -0.25
CA ASP A 44 33.31 6.44 0.12
C ASP A 44 32.22 5.34 0.02
N VAL A 45 30.94 5.72 -0.12
CA VAL A 45 29.79 4.81 -0.21
C VAL A 45 28.84 5.29 -1.31
N GLN A 46 28.95 4.68 -2.49
CA GLN A 46 28.14 5.04 -3.66
C GLN A 46 26.96 4.07 -3.82
N VAL A 47 25.80 4.60 -4.19
CA VAL A 47 24.59 3.84 -4.45
C VAL A 47 24.28 3.87 -5.94
N GLU A 48 24.10 2.68 -6.52
CA GLU A 48 23.58 2.46 -7.86
C GLU A 48 22.07 2.23 -7.80
N TYR A 49 21.30 3.05 -8.52
CA TYR A 49 19.86 2.86 -8.66
C TYR A 49 19.57 1.80 -9.74
N VAL A 50 18.92 0.71 -9.34
CA VAL A 50 18.45 -0.35 -10.22
C VAL A 50 16.93 -0.27 -10.32
N GLN A 51 16.41 -0.08 -11.52
CA GLN A 51 14.96 -0.04 -11.74
C GLN A 51 14.40 -1.48 -11.77
N GLY A 52 13.48 -1.79 -10.86
CA GLY A 52 12.68 -3.02 -10.89
C GLY A 52 11.27 -2.80 -11.42
N SER A 53 10.47 -3.88 -11.42
CA SER A 53 9.06 -3.88 -11.81
C SER A 53 8.24 -4.72 -10.83
N TRP A 54 7.10 -4.19 -10.39
CA TRP A 54 6.14 -4.91 -9.54
C TRP A 54 5.67 -6.23 -10.16
N ASP A 55 5.62 -6.32 -11.49
CA ASP A 55 5.12 -7.51 -12.20
C ASP A 55 6.07 -8.70 -12.14
N SER A 56 7.36 -8.48 -11.89
CA SER A 56 8.40 -9.51 -11.97
C SER A 56 9.32 -9.57 -10.77
N VAL A 57 9.15 -8.68 -9.78
CA VAL A 57 10.11 -8.51 -8.69
C VAL A 57 10.31 -9.79 -7.89
N HIS A 58 9.24 -10.50 -7.56
CA HIS A 58 9.30 -11.72 -6.75
C HIS A 58 10.21 -12.79 -7.39
N ASP A 59 9.91 -13.20 -8.63
CA ASP A 59 10.67 -14.23 -9.34
C ASP A 59 12.13 -13.79 -9.60
N GLN A 60 12.33 -12.50 -9.88
CA GLN A 60 13.67 -11.92 -10.05
C GLN A 60 14.47 -11.97 -8.76
N LEU A 61 13.89 -11.56 -7.63
CA LEU A 61 14.55 -11.59 -6.33
C LEU A 61 14.87 -13.03 -5.92
N LEU A 62 13.93 -13.96 -6.07
CA LEU A 62 14.16 -15.38 -5.77
C LEU A 62 15.36 -15.92 -6.56
N THR A 63 15.39 -15.68 -7.87
CA THR A 63 16.51 -16.10 -8.74
C THR A 63 17.82 -15.44 -8.32
N SER A 64 17.80 -14.14 -8.01
CA SER A 64 18.99 -13.40 -7.58
C SER A 64 19.52 -13.87 -6.22
N PHE A 65 18.65 -14.24 -5.28
CA PHE A 65 19.07 -14.84 -4.01
C PHE A 65 19.70 -16.22 -4.22
N GLU A 66 19.09 -17.08 -5.02
CA GLU A 66 19.66 -18.41 -5.33
C GLU A 66 21.01 -18.31 -6.06
N GLY A 67 21.19 -17.26 -6.86
CA GLY A 67 22.42 -16.98 -7.60
C GLY A 67 23.52 -16.25 -6.82
N GLY A 68 23.23 -15.75 -5.61
CA GLY A 68 24.17 -14.89 -4.86
C GLY A 68 24.39 -13.51 -5.50
N GLU A 69 23.40 -13.03 -6.26
CA GLU A 69 23.42 -11.77 -7.01
C GLU A 69 22.27 -10.84 -6.59
N ALA A 70 21.77 -10.96 -5.35
CA ALA A 70 20.72 -10.08 -4.83
C ALA A 70 21.21 -8.63 -4.63
N PRO A 71 20.38 -7.60 -4.90
CA PRO A 71 20.76 -6.21 -4.61
C PRO A 71 20.90 -6.00 -3.10
N ASP A 72 21.78 -5.08 -2.70
CA ASP A 72 22.03 -4.80 -1.28
C ASP A 72 20.78 -4.25 -0.59
N ILE A 73 20.04 -3.39 -1.30
CA ILE A 73 18.83 -2.73 -0.80
C ILE A 73 17.67 -3.07 -1.74
N ILE A 74 16.62 -3.63 -1.17
CA ILE A 74 15.46 -4.14 -1.90
C ILE A 74 14.24 -3.31 -1.51
N HIS A 75 13.65 -2.63 -2.49
CA HIS A 75 12.31 -2.07 -2.36
C HIS A 75 11.30 -3.17 -2.72
N ASP A 76 10.39 -3.50 -1.81
CA ASP A 76 9.25 -4.37 -2.09
C ASP A 76 8.04 -4.07 -1.18
N ALA A 77 6.89 -4.66 -1.46
CA ALA A 77 5.71 -4.62 -0.62
C ALA A 77 5.82 -5.63 0.53
N SER A 78 5.36 -5.23 1.71
CA SER A 78 5.53 -5.99 2.96
C SER A 78 4.85 -7.37 2.98
N ASP A 79 3.92 -7.64 2.07
CA ASP A 79 3.31 -8.96 1.89
C ASP A 79 4.24 -9.95 1.17
N ASP A 80 5.13 -9.46 0.32
CA ASP A 80 6.12 -10.30 -0.37
C ASP A 80 7.33 -10.63 0.51
N LEU A 81 7.59 -9.80 1.53
CA LEU A 81 8.72 -9.98 2.45
C LEU A 81 8.68 -11.28 3.25
N ALA A 82 7.50 -11.86 3.49
CA ALA A 82 7.35 -12.99 4.40
C ALA A 82 8.15 -14.21 3.94
N ASP A 83 8.09 -14.54 2.66
CA ASP A 83 8.78 -15.70 2.09
C ASP A 83 10.29 -15.49 2.10
N PHE A 84 10.76 -14.28 1.77
CA PHE A 84 12.18 -13.96 1.81
C PHE A 84 12.75 -13.92 3.24
N ALA A 85 12.01 -13.36 4.20
CA ALA A 85 12.41 -13.32 5.60
C ALA A 85 12.49 -14.73 6.20
N TYR A 86 11.49 -15.59 5.96
CA TYR A 86 11.51 -16.97 6.46
C TYR A 86 12.49 -17.87 5.72
N GLY A 87 12.80 -17.56 4.45
CA GLY A 87 13.87 -18.19 3.67
C GLY A 87 15.28 -17.82 4.14
N GLY A 88 15.42 -16.82 5.01
CA GLY A 88 16.72 -16.34 5.50
C GLY A 88 17.43 -15.40 4.53
N TYR A 89 16.72 -14.87 3.53
CA TYR A 89 17.30 -14.01 2.49
C TYR A 89 17.40 -12.54 2.89
N LEU A 90 16.65 -12.10 3.90
CA LEU A 90 16.64 -10.71 4.38
C LEU A 90 17.25 -10.58 5.77
N ALA A 91 18.10 -9.57 5.95
CA ALA A 91 18.76 -9.30 7.21
C ALA A 91 17.78 -8.84 8.30
N ASP A 92 18.05 -9.23 9.56
CA ASP A 92 17.40 -8.62 10.71
C ASP A 92 18.00 -7.22 10.96
N LEU A 93 17.17 -6.20 10.76
CA LEU A 93 17.59 -4.80 10.82
C LEU A 93 17.62 -4.24 12.25
N ARG A 94 16.98 -4.89 13.24
CA ARG A 94 16.91 -4.42 14.63
C ARG A 94 18.23 -3.90 15.22
N PRO A 95 19.39 -4.60 15.08
CA PRO A 95 20.66 -4.13 15.62
C PRO A 95 21.28 -2.96 14.84
N LEU A 96 20.83 -2.71 13.61
CA LEU A 96 21.38 -1.69 12.71
C LEU A 96 20.53 -0.41 12.69
N LEU A 97 19.24 -0.51 13.00
CA LEU A 97 18.30 0.60 12.87
C LEU A 97 18.63 1.74 13.86
N PRO A 98 18.76 2.99 13.36
CA PRO A 98 19.01 4.14 14.21
C PRO A 98 17.79 4.48 15.07
N THR A 99 18.05 5.04 16.26
CA THR A 99 17.00 5.36 17.24
C THR A 99 15.93 6.30 16.66
N ARG A 100 16.31 7.28 15.84
CA ARG A 100 15.36 8.23 15.23
C ARG A 100 14.32 7.52 14.36
N LEU A 101 14.75 6.57 13.55
CA LEU A 101 13.89 5.89 12.59
C LEU A 101 12.92 4.95 13.30
N LYS A 102 13.41 4.24 14.32
CA LYS A 102 12.58 3.39 15.20
C LYS A 102 11.51 4.20 15.93
N ALA A 103 11.86 5.40 16.41
CA ALA A 103 10.93 6.26 17.16
C ALA A 103 9.89 6.95 16.26
N ASP A 104 10.24 7.26 15.01
CA ASP A 104 9.34 7.98 14.08
C ASP A 104 8.29 7.07 13.42
N ILE A 105 8.61 5.80 13.18
CA ILE A 105 7.66 4.84 12.57
C ILE A 105 6.79 4.19 13.66
N PRO A 106 5.45 4.23 13.55
CA PRO A 106 4.54 3.62 14.51
C PRO A 106 4.68 2.10 14.61
N GLU A 107 4.39 1.54 15.79
CA GLU A 107 4.44 0.09 16.04
C GLU A 107 3.59 -0.72 15.06
N GLN A 108 2.38 -0.23 14.71
CA GLN A 108 1.54 -0.95 13.74
C GLN A 108 2.16 -1.06 12.36
N SER A 109 3.03 -0.11 11.96
CA SER A 109 3.77 -0.18 10.71
C SER A 109 4.94 -1.14 10.84
N TRP A 110 5.70 -1.13 11.94
CA TRP A 110 6.75 -2.13 12.17
C TRP A 110 6.23 -3.57 12.16
N ARG A 111 5.00 -3.79 12.63
CA ARG A 111 4.35 -5.11 12.59
C ARG A 111 4.18 -5.68 11.17
N THR A 112 4.16 -4.86 10.13
CA THR A 112 4.06 -5.34 8.74
C THR A 112 5.37 -5.95 8.24
N THR A 113 6.50 -5.63 8.87
CA THR A 113 7.82 -6.14 8.48
C THR A 113 8.48 -7.01 9.54
N THR A 114 7.72 -7.37 10.57
CA THR A 114 8.18 -8.22 11.67
C THR A 114 7.80 -9.67 11.41
N PHE A 115 8.78 -10.54 11.29
CA PHE A 115 8.60 -11.97 11.06
C PHE A 115 9.34 -12.76 12.15
N GLY A 116 8.59 -13.50 12.96
CA GLY A 116 9.14 -14.07 14.18
C GLY A 116 9.57 -12.97 15.15
N GLU A 117 10.84 -12.94 15.54
CA GLU A 117 11.40 -11.88 16.37
C GLU A 117 12.08 -10.76 15.56
N GLY A 118 12.42 -11.00 14.29
CA GLY A 118 13.21 -10.10 13.46
C GLY A 118 12.40 -9.02 12.73
N VAL A 119 13.05 -7.89 12.40
CA VAL A 119 12.50 -6.85 11.53
C VAL A 119 13.27 -6.88 10.21
N HIS A 120 12.62 -7.30 9.14
CA HIS A 120 13.28 -7.62 7.86
C HIS A 120 13.10 -6.55 6.77
N GLY A 121 12.49 -5.42 7.12
CA GLY A 121 12.35 -4.27 6.24
C GLY A 121 11.90 -3.03 7.00
N VAL A 122 12.16 -1.85 6.45
CA VAL A 122 11.67 -0.57 6.97
C VAL A 122 10.46 -0.14 6.13
N PRO A 123 9.24 -0.12 6.69
CA PRO A 123 8.07 0.36 5.96
C PRO A 123 8.18 1.87 5.79
N PHE A 124 7.97 2.40 4.58
CA PHE A 124 8.15 3.82 4.31
C PHE A 124 6.97 4.51 3.62
N LEU A 125 6.21 3.78 2.79
CA LEU A 125 4.97 4.29 2.19
C LEU A 125 3.82 3.32 2.38
N GLN A 126 2.63 3.84 2.61
CA GLN A 126 1.40 3.08 2.73
C GLN A 126 0.24 3.86 2.11
N GLU A 127 -0.85 3.16 1.79
CA GLU A 127 -2.05 3.81 1.30
C GLU A 127 -3.33 3.18 1.84
N PRO A 128 -4.34 3.98 2.22
CA PRO A 128 -5.69 3.48 2.41
C PRO A 128 -6.36 3.20 1.07
N ARG A 129 -7.44 2.41 1.10
CA ARG A 129 -8.48 2.49 0.09
C ARG A 129 -9.42 3.66 0.42
N VAL A 130 -9.83 4.37 -0.62
CA VAL A 130 -10.74 5.52 -0.55
C VAL A 130 -11.84 5.39 -1.61
N LEU A 131 -12.92 6.14 -1.43
CA LEU A 131 -13.93 6.33 -2.45
C LEU A 131 -13.57 7.57 -3.28
N ILE A 132 -13.31 7.37 -4.57
CA ILE A 132 -13.25 8.45 -5.55
C ILE A 132 -14.69 8.71 -6.02
N ALA A 133 -15.21 9.91 -5.76
CA ALA A 133 -16.59 10.26 -6.04
C ALA A 133 -16.68 11.39 -7.08
N ASN A 134 -17.65 11.29 -7.99
CA ASN A 134 -17.98 12.36 -8.91
C ASN A 134 -18.70 13.46 -8.11
N THR A 135 -18.07 14.62 -7.96
CA THR A 135 -18.54 15.69 -7.07
C THR A 135 -19.91 16.21 -7.49
N LYS A 136 -20.15 16.32 -8.80
CA LYS A 136 -21.44 16.79 -9.35
C LYS A 136 -22.57 15.82 -9.03
N LEU A 137 -22.33 14.53 -9.20
CA LEU A 137 -23.33 13.49 -8.89
C LEU A 137 -23.60 13.40 -7.39
N LEU A 138 -22.57 13.50 -6.56
CA LEU A 138 -22.70 13.49 -5.10
C LEU A 138 -23.48 14.72 -4.59
N LYS A 139 -23.20 15.91 -5.11
CA LYS A 139 -23.96 17.12 -4.75
C LYS A 139 -25.42 17.02 -5.21
N ALA A 140 -25.67 16.46 -6.38
CA ALA A 140 -27.01 16.34 -6.94
C ALA A 140 -27.90 15.34 -6.19
N SER A 141 -27.34 14.34 -5.49
CA SER A 141 -28.15 13.42 -4.68
C SER A 141 -28.63 14.05 -3.37
N GLY A 142 -27.99 15.12 -2.90
CA GLY A 142 -28.25 15.71 -1.58
C GLY A 142 -27.78 14.83 -0.42
N ALA A 143 -27.05 13.75 -0.70
CA ALA A 143 -26.49 12.88 0.33
C ALA A 143 -25.47 13.63 1.19
N ARG A 144 -25.43 13.31 2.48
CA ARG A 144 -24.39 13.81 3.40
C ARG A 144 -23.02 13.40 2.88
N VAL A 145 -22.09 14.34 2.76
CA VAL A 145 -20.69 14.03 2.41
C VAL A 145 -19.96 13.53 3.66
N PRO A 146 -19.32 12.34 3.63
CA PRO A 146 -18.63 11.77 4.78
C PRO A 146 -17.23 12.39 4.95
N THR A 147 -16.75 12.46 6.18
CA THR A 147 -15.36 12.82 6.52
C THR A 147 -14.73 11.68 7.31
N PRO A 148 -13.39 11.61 7.43
CA PRO A 148 -12.73 10.58 8.25
C PRO A 148 -13.28 10.51 9.70
N GLU A 149 -13.68 11.64 10.27
CA GLU A 149 -14.26 11.74 11.62
C GLU A 149 -15.75 11.38 11.65
N ARG A 150 -16.44 11.50 10.52
CA ARG A 150 -17.87 11.19 10.36
C ARG A 150 -18.09 10.37 9.09
N PRO A 151 -17.54 9.14 9.01
CA PRO A 151 -17.70 8.30 7.84
C PRO A 151 -19.18 7.93 7.64
N TRP A 152 -19.53 7.42 6.47
CA TRP A 152 -20.78 6.70 6.32
C TRP A 152 -20.70 5.38 7.09
N SER A 153 -21.80 4.93 7.68
CA SER A 153 -21.90 3.52 8.03
C SER A 153 -22.00 2.68 6.75
N TRP A 154 -21.69 1.38 6.81
CA TRP A 154 -21.93 0.47 5.68
C TRP A 154 -23.39 0.46 5.20
N GLU A 155 -24.34 0.61 6.13
CA GLU A 155 -25.78 0.72 5.82
C GLU A 155 -26.13 2.04 5.13
N GLU A 156 -25.65 3.17 5.66
CA GLU A 156 -25.84 4.50 5.05
C GLU A 156 -25.22 4.53 3.66
N PHE A 157 -24.02 4.00 3.50
CA PHE A 157 -23.35 3.90 2.21
C PHE A 157 -24.15 3.09 1.18
N ARG A 158 -24.73 1.94 1.59
CA ARG A 158 -25.62 1.18 0.71
C ARG A 158 -26.81 2.04 0.25
N GLN A 159 -27.42 2.79 1.16
CA GLN A 159 -28.51 3.71 0.82
C GLN A 159 -28.07 4.85 -0.12
N VAL A 160 -26.93 5.49 0.15
CA VAL A 160 -26.36 6.54 -0.73
C VAL A 160 -26.09 6.00 -2.14
N THR A 161 -25.57 4.77 -2.27
CA THR A 161 -25.36 4.19 -3.61
C THR A 161 -26.67 3.97 -4.37
N LYS A 162 -27.77 3.66 -3.68
CA LYS A 162 -29.10 3.58 -4.31
C LYS A 162 -29.58 4.94 -4.80
N GLU A 163 -29.41 5.99 -4.00
CA GLU A 163 -29.79 7.36 -4.36
C GLU A 163 -29.00 7.91 -5.56
N LEU A 164 -27.73 7.53 -5.67
CA LEU A 164 -26.88 7.90 -6.80
C LEU A 164 -27.18 7.11 -8.08
N THR A 165 -27.90 5.99 -7.97
CA THR A 165 -28.25 5.13 -9.11
C THR A 165 -29.36 5.77 -9.95
N GLY A 166 -29.29 5.60 -11.27
CA GLY A 166 -30.25 6.18 -12.22
C GLY A 166 -30.20 5.50 -13.58
N LYS A 167 -30.89 6.07 -14.57
CA LYS A 167 -30.91 5.50 -15.93
C LYS A 167 -29.50 5.46 -16.52
N GLY A 168 -28.97 4.25 -16.73
CA GLY A 168 -27.63 4.03 -17.28
C GLY A 168 -26.48 4.36 -16.31
N ARG A 169 -26.77 4.65 -15.04
CA ARG A 169 -25.79 5.06 -14.03
C ARG A 169 -25.92 4.20 -12.78
N TYR A 170 -24.79 3.75 -12.25
CA TYR A 170 -24.68 3.05 -10.97
C TYR A 170 -24.11 3.99 -9.91
N GLY A 171 -24.61 3.87 -8.68
CA GLY A 171 -24.07 4.61 -7.55
C GLY A 171 -22.63 4.23 -7.24
N ILE A 172 -22.24 2.99 -7.58
CA ILE A 172 -20.87 2.51 -7.40
C ILE A 172 -20.47 1.49 -8.46
N ALA A 173 -19.18 1.42 -8.76
CA ALA A 173 -18.56 0.27 -9.39
C ALA A 173 -17.42 -0.23 -8.50
N TRP A 174 -17.36 -1.54 -8.29
CA TRP A 174 -16.34 -2.21 -7.50
C TRP A 174 -15.36 -2.94 -8.42
N PRO A 175 -14.17 -2.38 -8.70
CA PRO A 175 -13.13 -3.09 -9.43
C PRO A 175 -12.53 -4.16 -8.52
N LEU A 176 -12.92 -5.42 -8.73
CA LEU A 176 -12.57 -6.55 -7.87
C LEU A 176 -11.81 -7.63 -8.63
N LYS A 177 -10.88 -7.23 -9.52
CA LYS A 177 -9.92 -8.18 -10.12
C LYS A 177 -9.14 -8.96 -9.05
N GLU A 178 -8.85 -8.33 -7.91
CA GLU A 178 -8.23 -8.93 -6.72
C GLU A 178 -9.21 -8.91 -5.52
N PRO A 179 -10.30 -9.72 -5.53
CA PRO A 179 -11.42 -9.55 -4.61
C PRO A 179 -11.05 -9.88 -3.15
N VAL A 180 -10.19 -10.87 -2.95
CA VAL A 180 -9.78 -11.36 -1.63
C VAL A 180 -9.00 -10.29 -0.88
N SER A 181 -8.01 -9.66 -1.52
CA SER A 181 -7.25 -8.56 -0.91
C SER A 181 -8.16 -7.40 -0.52
N VAL A 182 -9.04 -6.97 -1.42
CA VAL A 182 -9.97 -5.84 -1.15
C VAL A 182 -10.90 -6.16 0.01
N THR A 183 -11.52 -7.34 0.01
CA THR A 183 -12.56 -7.68 0.98
C THR A 183 -12.00 -7.98 2.36
N LEU A 184 -10.83 -8.63 2.46
CA LEU A 184 -10.17 -8.86 3.75
C LEU A 184 -9.67 -7.56 4.38
N ASN A 185 -9.01 -6.71 3.60
CA ASN A 185 -8.45 -5.47 4.10
C ASN A 185 -9.54 -4.48 4.54
N LEU A 186 -10.62 -4.36 3.78
CA LEU A 186 -11.78 -3.57 4.20
C LEU A 186 -12.60 -4.26 5.29
N GLY A 187 -12.56 -5.59 5.39
CA GLY A 187 -13.31 -6.38 6.37
C GLY A 187 -13.04 -5.97 7.81
N LEU A 188 -11.84 -5.46 8.09
CA LEU A 188 -11.49 -4.88 9.39
C LEU A 188 -12.43 -3.74 9.80
N SER A 189 -12.90 -2.91 8.87
CA SER A 189 -13.86 -1.84 9.16
C SER A 189 -15.21 -2.38 9.66
N GLY A 190 -15.60 -3.58 9.21
CA GLY A 190 -16.77 -4.31 9.69
C GLY A 190 -16.59 -4.97 11.06
N GLY A 191 -15.38 -4.92 11.62
CA GLY A 191 -14.99 -5.71 12.79
C GLY A 191 -14.64 -7.16 12.45
N GLY A 192 -14.33 -7.44 11.17
CA GLY A 192 -13.91 -8.76 10.72
C GLY A 192 -12.55 -9.18 11.28
N GLN A 193 -12.39 -10.48 11.49
CA GLN A 193 -11.14 -11.11 11.91
C GLN A 193 -11.10 -12.54 11.37
N LEU A 194 -11.07 -12.69 10.04
CA LEU A 194 -11.15 -14.03 9.43
C LEU A 194 -10.02 -14.98 9.87
N PHE A 195 -8.81 -14.46 10.03
CA PHE A 195 -7.65 -15.22 10.47
C PHE A 195 -7.43 -15.06 11.98
N HIS A 196 -7.45 -16.18 12.69
CA HIS A 196 -7.15 -16.27 14.11
C HIS A 196 -5.88 -17.10 14.34
N ARG A 197 -5.30 -16.99 15.54
CA ARG A 197 -4.29 -17.93 16.02
C ARG A 197 -4.84 -18.74 17.19
N ASP A 198 -4.66 -20.05 17.14
CA ASP A 198 -4.92 -20.97 18.25
C ASP A 198 -3.71 -21.06 19.19
N GLY A 199 -3.83 -21.90 20.23
CA GLY A 199 -2.83 -22.01 21.29
C GLY A 199 -1.47 -22.57 20.87
N ASP A 200 -1.37 -23.24 19.72
CA ASP A 200 -0.10 -23.70 19.13
C ASP A 200 0.43 -22.75 18.04
N GLY A 201 -0.22 -21.60 17.85
CA GLY A 201 0.24 -20.50 16.99
C GLY A 201 -0.15 -20.64 15.52
N LYS A 202 -0.91 -21.67 15.14
CA LYS A 202 -1.37 -21.90 13.77
C LYS A 202 -2.47 -20.92 13.39
N ALA A 203 -2.45 -20.51 12.13
CA ALA A 203 -3.53 -19.71 11.58
C ALA A 203 -4.77 -20.60 11.36
N VAL A 204 -5.90 -20.21 11.94
CA VAL A 204 -7.20 -20.87 11.75
C VAL A 204 -8.21 -19.87 11.19
N LEU A 205 -9.02 -20.32 10.23
CA LEU A 205 -10.09 -19.53 9.65
C LEU A 205 -11.34 -19.66 10.52
N ARG A 206 -11.89 -18.53 10.98
CA ARG A 206 -13.22 -18.49 11.59
C ARG A 206 -13.99 -17.32 11.05
N PHE A 207 -15.15 -17.61 10.47
CA PHE A 207 -16.03 -16.57 9.95
C PHE A 207 -16.92 -16.05 11.07
N GLN A 208 -16.87 -14.74 11.31
CA GLN A 208 -17.68 -14.02 12.29
C GLN A 208 -18.63 -13.05 11.57
N PRO A 209 -19.67 -12.54 12.26
CA PRO A 209 -20.60 -11.59 11.65
C PRO A 209 -19.93 -10.36 11.01
N GLY A 210 -18.84 -9.85 11.61
CA GLY A 210 -18.06 -8.72 11.08
C GLY A 210 -17.41 -8.98 9.71
N ASP A 211 -17.03 -10.23 9.43
CA ASP A 211 -16.41 -10.63 8.15
C ASP A 211 -17.39 -10.55 6.97
N GLY A 212 -18.70 -10.60 7.26
CA GLY A 212 -19.76 -10.54 6.25
C GLY A 212 -20.22 -9.13 5.87
N VAL A 213 -19.78 -8.08 6.58
CA VAL A 213 -20.31 -6.72 6.38
C VAL A 213 -19.98 -6.16 4.99
N VAL A 214 -18.70 -6.23 4.61
CA VAL A 214 -18.22 -5.69 3.32
C VAL A 214 -18.75 -6.50 2.16
N THR A 215 -18.53 -7.82 2.20
CA THR A 215 -18.93 -8.75 1.14
C THR A 215 -20.46 -8.82 0.99
N GLY A 216 -21.20 -8.79 2.10
CA GLY A 216 -22.66 -8.71 2.11
C GLY A 216 -23.16 -7.42 1.49
N THR A 217 -22.55 -6.26 1.81
CA THR A 217 -22.93 -4.97 1.21
C THR A 217 -22.71 -4.99 -0.30
N ILE A 218 -21.54 -5.44 -0.76
CA ILE A 218 -21.23 -5.53 -2.21
C ILE A 218 -22.22 -6.47 -2.91
N ARG A 219 -22.47 -7.65 -2.32
CA ARG A 219 -23.43 -8.63 -2.85
C ARG A 219 -24.82 -8.01 -3.00
N ASP A 220 -25.31 -7.31 -1.98
CA ASP A 220 -26.65 -6.72 -2.00
C ASP A 220 -26.74 -5.54 -2.98
N GLN A 221 -25.70 -4.71 -3.08
CA GLN A 221 -25.62 -3.64 -4.08
C GLN A 221 -25.71 -4.19 -5.53
N VAL A 222 -25.07 -5.33 -5.80
CA VAL A 222 -25.06 -5.96 -7.13
C VAL A 222 -26.35 -6.73 -7.42
N ASN A 223 -26.81 -7.55 -6.47
CA ASN A 223 -27.84 -8.56 -6.71
C ASN A 223 -29.25 -8.11 -6.32
N THR A 224 -29.38 -7.21 -5.34
CA THR A 224 -30.67 -6.81 -4.78
C THR A 224 -31.03 -5.38 -5.17
N ASP A 225 -30.10 -4.44 -4.97
CA ASP A 225 -30.38 -3.02 -5.17
C ASP A 225 -30.19 -2.57 -6.61
N GLY A 226 -29.35 -3.29 -7.38
CA GLY A 226 -28.90 -2.87 -8.70
C GLY A 226 -28.10 -1.57 -8.68
N SER A 227 -27.55 -1.18 -7.52
CA SER A 227 -26.79 0.07 -7.32
C SER A 227 -25.30 -0.07 -7.64
N ALA A 228 -24.81 -1.30 -7.77
CA ALA A 228 -23.45 -1.61 -8.22
C ALA A 228 -23.41 -2.27 -9.61
N ALA A 229 -22.48 -1.83 -10.44
CA ALA A 229 -22.30 -2.40 -11.78
C ALA A 229 -21.68 -3.81 -11.73
N ARG A 230 -22.44 -4.86 -12.07
CA ARG A 230 -21.90 -6.24 -12.15
C ARG A 230 -20.71 -6.36 -13.08
N SER A 231 -20.71 -5.62 -14.20
CA SER A 231 -19.61 -5.64 -15.17
C SER A 231 -18.28 -5.14 -14.61
N ALA A 232 -18.30 -4.39 -13.50
CA ALA A 232 -17.09 -3.86 -12.88
C ALA A 232 -16.36 -4.89 -12.00
N LEU A 233 -17.01 -5.99 -11.60
CA LEU A 233 -16.42 -6.94 -10.66
C LEU A 233 -15.12 -7.57 -11.18
N GLY A 234 -14.99 -7.78 -12.50
CA GLY A 234 -13.76 -8.30 -13.11
C GLY A 234 -12.76 -7.22 -13.56
N MET A 235 -13.04 -5.94 -13.32
CA MET A 235 -12.19 -4.84 -13.77
C MET A 235 -11.05 -4.58 -12.78
N GLY A 236 -9.88 -4.19 -13.31
CA GLY A 236 -8.87 -3.49 -12.54
C GLY A 236 -9.32 -2.04 -12.24
N GLY A 237 -8.65 -1.38 -11.30
CA GLY A 237 -8.99 -0.01 -10.92
C GLY A 237 -8.95 0.96 -12.11
N SER A 238 -7.94 0.83 -12.97
CA SER A 238 -7.75 1.66 -14.18
C SER A 238 -8.85 1.43 -15.22
N ASP A 239 -9.32 0.19 -15.38
CA ASP A 239 -10.35 -0.16 -16.36
C ASP A 239 -11.71 0.46 -16.03
N ALA A 240 -11.93 0.82 -14.76
CA ALA A 240 -13.17 1.46 -14.31
C ALA A 240 -13.18 2.99 -14.54
N LEU A 241 -12.01 3.62 -14.71
CA LEU A 241 -11.88 5.07 -14.83
C LEU A 241 -12.66 5.67 -16.02
N PRO A 242 -12.64 5.08 -17.25
CA PRO A 242 -13.43 5.63 -18.36
C PRO A 242 -14.94 5.68 -18.06
N GLY A 243 -15.47 4.67 -17.37
CA GLY A 243 -16.88 4.65 -16.96
C GLY A 243 -17.19 5.69 -15.88
N PHE A 244 -16.23 5.97 -14.99
CA PHE A 244 -16.34 7.02 -13.98
C PHE A 244 -16.33 8.42 -14.61
N PHE A 245 -15.41 8.69 -15.54
CA PHE A 245 -15.36 9.95 -16.29
C PHE A 245 -16.61 10.17 -17.15
N GLY A 246 -17.14 9.10 -17.75
CA GLY A 246 -18.41 9.12 -18.48
C GLY A 246 -19.66 9.26 -17.61
N GLY A 247 -19.53 9.29 -16.28
CA GLY A 247 -20.66 9.39 -15.35
C GLY A 247 -21.51 8.13 -15.22
N LYS A 248 -21.03 6.99 -15.77
CA LYS A 248 -21.66 5.66 -15.60
C LYS A 248 -21.55 5.17 -14.16
N TYR A 249 -20.46 5.54 -13.47
CA TYR A 249 -20.23 5.20 -12.06
C TYR A 249 -20.14 6.50 -11.25
N ALA A 250 -20.95 6.64 -10.21
CA ALA A 250 -20.88 7.82 -9.35
C ALA A 250 -19.70 7.76 -8.37
N MET A 251 -19.29 6.56 -7.95
CA MET A 251 -18.16 6.32 -7.06
C MET A 251 -17.33 5.10 -7.47
N LEU A 252 -16.03 5.14 -7.20
CA LEU A 252 -15.07 4.05 -7.35
C LEU A 252 -14.23 3.87 -6.07
N PRO A 253 -14.24 2.68 -5.44
CA PRO A 253 -13.32 2.34 -4.36
C PRO A 253 -11.94 1.99 -4.93
N LEU A 254 -10.95 2.85 -4.73
CA LEU A 254 -9.60 2.69 -5.29
C LEU A 254 -8.51 2.91 -4.23
N GLY A 255 -7.29 2.45 -4.52
CA GLY A 255 -6.11 2.85 -3.74
C GLY A 255 -5.91 4.36 -3.79
N PHE A 256 -5.34 4.93 -2.73
CA PHE A 256 -5.06 6.36 -2.61
C PHE A 256 -4.25 6.87 -3.81
N SER A 257 -3.27 6.12 -4.28
CA SER A 257 -2.38 6.46 -5.40
C SER A 257 -3.10 6.72 -6.74
N TYR A 258 -4.28 6.13 -6.97
CA TYR A 258 -5.05 6.28 -8.24
C TYR A 258 -5.42 7.72 -8.59
N ARG A 259 -5.38 8.63 -7.63
CA ARG A 259 -5.60 10.06 -7.87
C ARG A 259 -4.66 10.65 -8.91
N GLN A 260 -3.41 10.20 -8.96
CA GLN A 260 -2.47 10.63 -9.99
C GLN A 260 -3.05 10.35 -11.38
N GLN A 261 -3.47 9.10 -11.60
CA GLN A 261 -4.03 8.68 -12.88
C GLN A 261 -5.31 9.45 -13.21
N ILE A 262 -6.15 9.71 -12.20
CA ILE A 262 -7.37 10.51 -12.39
C ILE A 262 -7.02 11.93 -12.85
N ILE A 263 -6.03 12.60 -12.25
CA ILE A 263 -5.61 13.95 -12.66
C ILE A 263 -5.08 13.96 -14.09
N GLN A 264 -4.34 12.91 -14.47
CA GLN A 264 -3.77 12.80 -15.81
C GLN A 264 -4.81 12.50 -16.90
N GLN A 265 -5.88 11.78 -16.56
CA GLN A 265 -6.81 11.20 -17.54
C GLN A 265 -8.21 11.82 -17.51
N ALA A 266 -8.59 12.51 -16.43
CA ALA A 266 -9.91 13.11 -16.32
C ALA A 266 -10.13 14.17 -17.41
N PRO A 267 -11.31 14.19 -18.05
CA PRO A 267 -11.66 15.25 -18.99
C PRO A 267 -11.59 16.64 -18.33
N GLU A 268 -11.30 17.66 -19.13
CA GLU A 268 -11.31 19.04 -18.65
C GLU A 268 -12.66 19.39 -17.99
N GLY A 269 -12.61 20.00 -16.81
CA GLY A 269 -13.78 20.36 -16.03
C GLY A 269 -14.47 19.20 -15.28
N PHE A 270 -13.92 17.98 -15.32
CA PHE A 270 -14.42 16.88 -14.51
C PHE A 270 -14.06 17.07 -13.03
N ASP A 271 -15.08 17.30 -12.19
CA ASP A 271 -14.93 17.51 -10.74
C ASP A 271 -15.13 16.19 -9.97
N TRP A 272 -14.14 15.85 -9.15
CA TRP A 272 -14.12 14.66 -8.33
C TRP A 272 -13.55 14.96 -6.94
N THR A 273 -13.89 14.12 -5.97
CA THR A 273 -13.43 14.24 -4.59
C THR A 273 -13.07 12.89 -3.99
N VAL A 274 -12.29 12.91 -2.93
CA VAL A 274 -11.89 11.73 -2.16
C VAL A 274 -12.72 11.68 -0.89
N LEU A 275 -13.34 10.54 -0.65
CA LEU A 275 -14.09 10.27 0.56
C LEU A 275 -13.49 9.07 1.30
N PRO A 276 -13.60 8.99 2.63
CA PRO A 276 -13.24 7.78 3.36
C PRO A 276 -14.14 6.61 2.94
N MET A 277 -13.63 5.39 3.07
CA MET A 277 -14.47 4.20 3.00
C MET A 277 -15.48 4.17 4.17
N PRO A 278 -16.60 3.44 4.03
CA PRO A 278 -17.57 3.29 5.10
C PRO A 278 -16.95 2.62 6.34
N ALA A 279 -17.51 2.95 7.51
CA ALA A 279 -17.12 2.39 8.79
C ALA A 279 -18.19 1.43 9.34
N GLY A 280 -17.76 0.44 10.10
CA GLY A 280 -18.61 -0.46 10.87
C GLY A 280 -18.11 -0.57 12.31
N ALA A 281 -18.24 -1.76 12.91
CA ALA A 281 -17.79 -1.99 14.28
C ALA A 281 -16.28 -1.80 14.49
N GLY A 282 -15.48 -1.95 13.43
CA GLY A 282 -14.04 -1.67 13.45
C GLY A 282 -13.68 -0.23 13.09
N GLY A 283 -14.65 0.68 12.97
CA GLY A 283 -14.41 2.06 12.55
C GLY A 283 -13.89 2.15 11.13
N THR A 284 -12.92 3.04 10.88
CA THR A 284 -12.28 3.25 9.58
C THR A 284 -11.05 2.37 9.35
N VAL A 285 -10.83 1.35 10.20
CA VAL A 285 -9.65 0.49 10.13
C VAL A 285 -9.62 -0.27 8.80
N GLN A 286 -8.44 -0.32 8.19
CA GLN A 286 -8.19 -1.05 6.95
C GLN A 286 -6.84 -1.77 7.04
N GLY A 287 -6.78 -2.95 6.42
CA GLY A 287 -5.54 -3.69 6.21
C GLY A 287 -4.70 -3.05 5.10
N VAL A 288 -3.39 -3.00 5.29
CA VAL A 288 -2.43 -2.47 4.30
C VAL A 288 -1.19 -3.35 4.20
N SER A 289 -0.62 -3.37 3.00
CA SER A 289 0.73 -3.87 2.72
C SER A 289 1.60 -2.66 2.34
N PRO A 290 2.30 -2.01 3.29
CA PRO A 290 3.20 -0.90 2.95
C PRO A 290 4.31 -1.31 2.00
N GLN A 291 4.82 -0.35 1.24
CA GLN A 291 6.13 -0.43 0.60
C GLN A 291 7.23 -0.34 1.65
N THR A 292 8.29 -1.12 1.44
CA THR A 292 9.36 -1.35 2.41
C THR A 292 10.73 -1.27 1.75
N LEU A 293 11.75 -1.05 2.58
CA LEU A 293 13.15 -1.15 2.20
C LEU A 293 13.85 -2.20 3.08
N SER A 294 14.33 -3.25 2.44
CA SER A 294 14.99 -4.39 3.09
C SER A 294 16.47 -4.42 2.71
N VAL A 295 17.27 -5.15 3.49
CA VAL A 295 18.69 -5.40 3.18
C VAL A 295 18.89 -6.89 2.98
N ALA A 296 19.56 -7.28 1.89
CA ALA A 296 19.89 -8.69 1.65
C ALA A 296 20.79 -9.24 2.76
N GLU A 297 20.49 -10.45 3.25
CA GLU A 297 21.29 -11.10 4.29
C GLU A 297 22.71 -11.42 3.80
N GLU A 298 22.92 -11.59 2.50
CA GLU A 298 24.25 -11.83 1.94
C GLU A 298 25.07 -10.55 1.74
N SER A 299 24.46 -9.36 1.84
CA SER A 299 25.20 -8.11 1.64
C SER A 299 26.32 -7.98 2.69
N PRO A 300 27.58 -7.74 2.29
CA PRO A 300 28.68 -7.48 3.23
C PRO A 300 28.59 -6.07 3.85
N HIS A 301 27.74 -5.19 3.31
CA HIS A 301 27.68 -3.76 3.64
C HIS A 301 26.36 -3.35 4.28
N LYS A 302 25.83 -4.20 5.17
CA LYS A 302 24.53 -3.96 5.82
C LYS A 302 24.45 -2.64 6.59
N LYS A 303 25.57 -2.20 7.19
CA LYS A 303 25.63 -0.95 7.96
C LYS A 303 25.48 0.26 7.04
N GLU A 304 26.20 0.26 5.93
CA GLU A 304 26.17 1.28 4.89
C GLU A 304 24.81 1.31 4.19
N ALA A 305 24.23 0.13 3.90
CA ALA A 305 22.89 -0.01 3.36
C ALA A 305 21.82 0.59 4.29
N VAL A 306 21.87 0.28 5.59
CA VAL A 306 20.95 0.87 6.58
C VAL A 306 21.19 2.38 6.74
N ALA A 307 22.42 2.86 6.59
CA ALA A 307 22.70 4.30 6.61
C ALA A 307 22.08 5.03 5.40
N PHE A 308 22.09 4.42 4.21
CA PHE A 308 21.38 4.96 3.05
C PHE A 308 19.87 4.93 3.24
N ILE A 309 19.29 3.82 3.74
CA ILE A 309 17.86 3.72 4.07
C ILE A 309 17.49 4.82 5.06
N ASP A 310 18.29 5.02 6.11
CA ASP A 310 18.06 6.07 7.10
C ASP A 310 18.04 7.47 6.47
N PHE A 311 18.99 7.78 5.57
CA PHE A 311 19.00 9.04 4.80
C PHE A 311 17.76 9.18 3.91
N LEU A 312 17.42 8.13 3.16
CA LEU A 312 16.29 8.12 2.24
C LEU A 312 14.97 8.37 2.99
N LEU A 313 14.90 7.89 4.23
CA LEU A 313 13.74 7.98 5.11
C LEU A 313 13.83 9.10 6.16
N ARG A 314 14.67 10.11 5.95
CA ARG A 314 14.54 11.38 6.69
C ARG A 314 13.17 12.01 6.38
N PRO A 315 12.52 12.72 7.33
CA PRO A 315 11.14 13.20 7.16
C PRO A 315 10.89 13.94 5.84
N ALA A 316 11.74 14.92 5.50
CA ALA A 316 11.63 15.67 4.25
C ALA A 316 11.80 14.81 2.98
N ASN A 317 12.66 13.79 3.03
CA ASN A 317 12.87 12.87 1.91
C ASN A 317 11.70 11.89 1.77
N MET A 318 11.16 11.41 2.89
CA MET A 318 9.97 10.56 2.90
C MET A 318 8.74 11.31 2.35
N VAL A 319 8.60 12.61 2.62
CA VAL A 319 7.57 13.47 2.00
C VAL A 319 7.76 13.54 0.48
N ARG A 320 9.00 13.70 -0.03
CA ARG A 320 9.28 13.71 -1.48
C ARG A 320 8.88 12.39 -2.14
N LEU A 321 9.22 11.26 -1.51
CA LEU A 321 8.83 9.92 -1.96
C LEU A 321 7.31 9.74 -1.96
N ALA A 322 6.64 10.10 -0.86
CA ALA A 322 5.19 10.00 -0.70
C ALA A 322 4.42 10.80 -1.76
N ARG A 323 4.86 12.03 -2.04
CA ARG A 323 4.28 12.86 -3.10
C ARG A 323 4.56 12.31 -4.49
N GLY A 324 5.73 11.69 -4.68
CA GLY A 324 6.11 11.04 -5.93
C GLY A 324 5.21 9.84 -6.26
N ASP A 325 4.86 9.03 -5.26
CA ASP A 325 4.02 7.83 -5.42
C ASP A 325 2.52 8.06 -5.17
N TRP A 326 2.13 9.26 -4.75
CA TRP A 326 0.76 9.59 -4.36
C TRP A 326 0.25 8.78 -3.16
N MET A 327 1.19 8.32 -2.33
CA MET A 327 0.97 7.53 -1.12
C MET A 327 1.27 8.35 0.14
N LEU A 328 1.13 7.74 1.32
CA LEU A 328 1.35 8.39 2.60
C LEU A 328 2.61 7.82 3.28
N PRO A 329 3.43 8.66 3.92
CA PRO A 329 4.58 8.19 4.68
C PRO A 329 4.13 7.41 5.91
N THR A 330 4.94 6.43 6.32
CA THR A 330 4.75 5.72 7.61
C THR A 330 5.33 6.50 8.79
N GLY A 331 6.37 7.31 8.57
CA GLY A 331 6.98 8.18 9.59
C GLY A 331 6.02 9.28 10.06
N THR A 332 5.85 9.41 11.37
CA THR A 332 4.91 10.36 11.98
C THR A 332 5.25 11.81 11.69
N GLU A 333 6.54 12.17 11.68
CA GLU A 333 7.00 13.52 11.37
C GLU A 333 6.74 13.87 9.90
N ALA A 334 7.05 12.93 8.99
CA ALA A 334 6.77 13.10 7.56
C ALA A 334 5.26 13.22 7.29
N LEU A 335 4.44 12.38 7.92
CA LEU A 335 2.98 12.42 7.80
C LEU A 335 2.40 13.74 8.31
N ALA A 336 3.12 14.44 9.20
CA ALA A 336 2.70 15.72 9.73
C ALA A 336 2.91 16.90 8.77
N ASP A 337 3.62 16.69 7.65
CA ASP A 337 3.94 17.74 6.70
C ASP A 337 2.68 18.43 6.14
N PRO A 338 2.62 19.78 6.12
CA PRO A 338 1.44 20.50 5.64
C PRO A 338 1.03 20.17 4.21
N SER A 339 1.98 19.80 3.34
CA SER A 339 1.69 19.44 1.95
C SER A 339 0.87 18.16 1.82
N LEU A 340 0.90 17.29 2.83
CA LEU A 340 0.10 16.06 2.91
C LEU A 340 -1.23 16.28 3.63
N ARG A 341 -1.52 17.51 4.07
CA ARG A 341 -2.76 17.89 4.77
C ARG A 341 -3.64 18.84 3.97
N SER A 342 -3.34 19.04 2.69
CA SER A 342 -4.17 19.87 1.83
C SER A 342 -5.50 19.17 1.49
N ALA A 343 -6.57 19.95 1.32
CA ALA A 343 -7.83 19.41 0.78
C ALA A 343 -7.70 19.09 -0.72
N GLU A 344 -6.74 19.71 -1.39
CA GLU A 344 -6.41 19.48 -2.79
C GLU A 344 -6.11 17.99 -3.01
N HIS A 345 -6.80 17.41 -3.99
CA HIS A 345 -6.71 15.98 -4.31
C HIS A 345 -6.87 15.06 -3.09
N GLY A 346 -7.55 15.49 -2.02
CA GLY A 346 -7.86 14.64 -0.87
C GLY A 346 -6.66 14.17 -0.04
N TRP A 347 -5.53 14.88 -0.07
CA TRP A 347 -4.36 14.59 0.79
C TRP A 347 -4.75 14.53 2.27
N ALA A 348 -5.51 15.51 2.75
CA ALA A 348 -6.04 15.57 4.12
C ALA A 348 -6.84 14.32 4.52
N VAL A 349 -7.64 13.78 3.58
CA VAL A 349 -8.45 12.57 3.83
C VAL A 349 -7.53 11.37 4.03
N GLY A 350 -6.52 11.20 3.19
CA GLY A 350 -5.55 10.11 3.36
C GLY A 350 -4.77 10.23 4.65
N ALA A 351 -4.20 11.41 4.92
CA ALA A 351 -3.39 11.64 6.12
C ALA A 351 -4.20 11.38 7.40
N ALA A 352 -5.49 11.72 7.43
CA ALA A 352 -6.38 11.42 8.54
C ALA A 352 -6.65 9.91 8.69
N LEU A 353 -6.72 9.16 7.59
CA LEU A 353 -6.94 7.70 7.59
C LEU A 353 -5.68 6.90 7.96
N ALA A 354 -4.48 7.44 7.74
CA ALA A 354 -3.21 6.73 7.94
C ALA A 354 -3.05 6.15 9.36
N GLY A 355 -3.51 6.84 10.39
CA GLY A 355 -3.44 6.35 11.77
C GLY A 355 -4.30 5.11 12.05
N GLY A 356 -5.33 4.89 11.23
CA GLY A 356 -6.22 3.73 11.32
C GLY A 356 -5.74 2.50 10.56
N LEU A 357 -4.65 2.60 9.78
CA LEU A 357 -4.14 1.50 8.98
C LEU A 357 -3.47 0.44 9.85
N ARG A 358 -3.68 -0.83 9.50
CA ARG A 358 -3.17 -1.99 10.21
C ARG A 358 -2.54 -2.97 9.23
N PRO A 359 -1.63 -3.85 9.67
CA PRO A 359 -1.16 -4.95 8.83
C PRO A 359 -2.33 -5.68 8.17
N ALA A 360 -2.19 -6.00 6.88
CA ALA A 360 -3.18 -6.79 6.17
C ALA A 360 -3.44 -8.11 6.96
N PRO A 361 -4.70 -8.54 7.14
CA PRO A 361 -5.01 -9.71 7.97
C PRO A 361 -4.29 -10.99 7.57
N ALA A 362 -3.98 -11.11 6.27
CA ALA A 362 -3.30 -12.24 5.66
C ALA A 362 -1.77 -12.22 5.78
N GLN A 363 -1.18 -11.07 6.10
CA GLN A 363 0.26 -10.83 5.96
C GLN A 363 1.15 -11.80 6.76
N ALA A 364 0.70 -12.19 7.97
CA ALA A 364 1.44 -13.10 8.84
C ALA A 364 0.99 -14.56 8.71
N VAL A 365 0.16 -14.89 7.73
CA VAL A 365 -0.41 -16.22 7.53
C VAL A 365 0.42 -16.98 6.51
N ARG A 366 1.30 -17.86 7.00
CA ARG A 366 2.04 -18.79 6.13
C ARG A 366 1.07 -19.65 5.30
N GLY A 367 1.33 -19.77 4.00
CA GLY A 367 0.45 -20.49 3.07
C GLY A 367 -0.75 -19.69 2.56
N TYR A 368 -0.85 -18.39 2.89
CA TYR A 368 -1.91 -17.54 2.36
C TYR A 368 -1.96 -17.48 0.82
N PRO A 369 -0.85 -17.36 0.07
CA PRO A 369 -0.91 -17.37 -1.40
C PRO A 369 -1.62 -18.62 -1.95
N GLU A 370 -1.24 -19.80 -1.45
CA GLU A 370 -1.87 -21.06 -1.83
C GLU A 370 -3.36 -21.10 -1.47
N TRP A 371 -3.74 -20.65 -0.26
CA TRP A 371 -5.15 -20.58 0.13
C TRP A 371 -5.95 -19.59 -0.72
N LYS A 372 -5.38 -18.41 -1.01
CA LYS A 372 -6.00 -17.37 -1.83
C LYS A 372 -6.33 -17.91 -3.21
N ASP A 373 -5.38 -18.60 -3.83
CA ASP A 373 -5.49 -19.06 -5.21
C ASP A 373 -6.33 -20.33 -5.34
N LYS A 374 -6.27 -21.26 -4.38
CA LYS A 374 -6.99 -22.54 -4.45
C LYS A 374 -8.38 -22.52 -3.83
N VAL A 375 -8.65 -21.61 -2.89
CA VAL A 375 -9.89 -21.63 -2.07
C VAL A 375 -10.68 -20.33 -2.19
N ALA A 376 -10.01 -19.18 -2.04
CA ALA A 376 -10.72 -17.90 -1.95
C ALA A 376 -11.01 -17.25 -3.32
N THR A 377 -10.24 -17.62 -4.34
CA THR A 377 -10.38 -17.16 -5.74
C THR A 377 -10.46 -18.34 -6.71
N PRO A 378 -11.47 -19.23 -6.58
CA PRO A 378 -11.53 -20.48 -7.35
C PRO A 378 -11.85 -20.29 -8.83
#